data_AF-A0A8J2J3T4-F1
#
_entry.id   AF-A0A8J2J3T4-F1
#
_cell.length_a   1.000
_cell.length_b   1.000
_cell.length_c   1.000
_cell.angle_alpha   90.00
_cell.angle_beta   90.00
_cell.angle_gamma   90.00
#
_symmetry.space_group_name_H-M   'P 1'
#
loop_
_entity.id
_entity.type
_entity.pdbx_description
1 polymer ?
#
loop_
_entity_poly.entity_id
_entity_poly.type
_entity_poly.pdbx_seq_one_letter_code
_entity_poly.pdbx_strand_id
1 'polypeptide(L)' 'MYFVAVDLPGHGFSSHLPPGISYTYVEYLLAIRRIIKYLKWERFSLVGHSLGAGLSALYSGIYPKEVNKN' A
#
# COMPACT_ATOMS: atom_id res chain seq x y z
N MET A 1 -15.65 11.98 3.94
CA MET A 1 -14.31 11.36 3.92
C MET A 1 -14.50 9.86 3.81
N TYR A 2 -13.81 9.19 2.89
CA TYR A 2 -13.93 7.75 2.66
C TYR A 2 -12.60 7.08 2.98
N PHE A 3 -12.64 5.95 3.68
CA PHE A 3 -11.45 5.24 4.15
C PHE A 3 -11.46 3.80 3.66
N VAL A 4 -10.28 3.30 3.28
CA VAL A 4 -10.05 1.89 3.01
C VAL A 4 -8.91 1.44 3.90
N ALA A 5 -9.22 0.58 4.86
CA ALA A 5 -8.23 -0.11 5.69
C ALA A 5 -7.89 -1.44 5.01
N VAL A 6 -6.62 -1.62 4.67
CA VAL A 6 -6.14 -2.77 3.88
C VAL A 6 -5.39 -3.72 4.79
N ASP A 7 -5.83 -4.97 4.84
CA ASP A 7 -4.98 -6.09 5.26
C ASP A 7 -3.97 -6.37 4.14
N LEU A 8 -2.67 -6.24 4.44
CA LEU A 8 -1.62 -6.57 3.46
C LEU A 8 -1.57 -8.08 3.20
N PRO A 9 -1.00 -8.54 2.06
CA PRO A 9 -0.82 -9.96 1.82
C PRO A 9 -0.23 -10.69 3.03
N GLY A 10 -0.79 -11.85 3.36
CA GLY A 10 -0.39 -12.67 4.51
C GLY A 10 -0.80 -12.13 5.89
N HIS A 11 -1.64 -11.10 5.96
CA HIS A 11 -2.21 -10.58 7.19
C HIS A 11 -3.74 -10.61 7.14
N GLY A 12 -4.38 -10.72 8.31
CA GLY A 12 -5.83 -10.61 8.46
C GLY A 12 -6.58 -11.56 7.53
N PHE A 13 -7.50 -11.02 6.73
CA PHE A 13 -8.29 -11.79 5.75
C PHE A 13 -7.71 -11.76 4.33
N SER A 14 -6.59 -11.08 4.10
CA SER A 14 -5.94 -11.05 2.80
C SER A 14 -5.22 -12.36 2.52
N SER A 15 -5.29 -12.80 1.27
CA SER A 15 -4.56 -13.97 0.80
C SER A 15 -3.07 -13.85 1.07
N HIS A 16 -2.43 -14.99 1.35
CA HIS A 16 -0.98 -15.08 1.35
C HIS A 16 -0.41 -14.91 -0.07
N LEU A 17 0.81 -14.38 -0.16
CA LEU A 17 1.58 -14.42 -1.41
C LEU A 17 1.80 -15.88 -1.85
N PRO A 18 1.92 -16.12 -3.18
CA PRO A 18 2.22 -17.44 -3.72
C PRO A 18 3.46 -18.07 -3.08
N PRO A 19 3.51 -19.42 -2.98
CA PRO A 19 4.70 -20.12 -2.49
C PRO A 19 5.97 -19.71 -3.25
N GLY A 20 7.06 -19.50 -2.52
CA GLY A 20 8.36 -19.08 -3.07
C GLY A 20 8.56 -17.57 -3.18
N ILE A 21 7.55 -16.75 -2.89
CA ILE A 21 7.69 -15.28 -2.86
C ILE A 21 7.93 -14.80 -1.42
N SER A 22 9.00 -14.03 -1.25
CA SER A 22 9.33 -13.40 0.03
C SER A 22 8.53 -12.13 0.27
N TYR A 23 8.06 -11.93 1.50
CA TYR A 23 7.37 -10.72 1.94
C TYR A 23 8.35 -9.57 2.16
N THR A 24 8.81 -8.97 1.07
CA THR A 24 9.71 -7.81 1.12
C THR A 24 8.92 -6.50 1.10
N TYR A 25 9.59 -5.40 1.45
CA TYR A 25 9.03 -4.05 1.30
C TYR A 25 8.54 -3.77 -0.13
N VAL A 26 9.24 -4.29 -1.14
CA VAL A 26 8.88 -4.12 -2.55
C VAL A 26 7.57 -4.84 -2.85
N GLU A 27 7.40 -6.08 -2.39
CA GLU A 27 6.15 -6.82 -2.64
C GLU A 27 4.94 -6.18 -1.97
N TYR A 28 5.09 -5.68 -0.75
CA TYR A 28 4.03 -4.92 -0.10
C TYR A 28 3.71 -3.62 -0.83
N LEU A 29 4.73 -2.89 -1.30
CA LEU A 29 4.54 -1.68 -2.09
C LEU A 29 3.79 -1.97 -3.39
N LEU A 30 4.13 -3.05 -4.10
CA LEU A 30 3.45 -3.47 -5.32
C LEU A 30 1.99 -3.86 -5.07
N ALA A 31 1.70 -4.53 -3.95
CA ALA A 31 0.33 -4.81 -3.53
C ALA A 31 -0.47 -3.52 -3.29
N ILE A 32 0.09 -2.55 -2.56
CA ILE A 32 -0.52 -1.23 -2.34
C ILE A 32 -0.78 -0.53 -3.68
N ARG A 33 0.20 -0.53 -4.59
CA ARG A 33 0.07 0.05 -5.92
C ARG A 33 -1.07 -0.59 -6.73
N ARG A 34 -1.21 -1.91 -6.65
CA ARG A 34 -2.29 -2.64 -7.31
C ARG A 34 -3.66 -2.24 -6.76
N ILE A 35 -3.79 -2.09 -5.44
CA ILE A 35 -5.03 -1.66 -4.79
C ILE A 35 -5.43 -0.25 -5.23
N ILE A 36 -4.50 0.70 -5.22
CA ILE A 36 -4.76 2.09 -5.62
C ILE A 36 -5.23 2.16 -7.08
N LYS A 37 -4.58 1.41 -7.97
CA LYS A 37 -5.02 1.31 -9.38
C LYS A 37 -6.41 0.70 -9.52
N TYR A 38 -6.72 -0.35 -8.74
CA TYR A 38 -8.04 -0.97 -8.75
C TYR A 38 -9.13 -0.01 -8.26
N LEU A 39 -8.86 0.75 -7.20
CA LEU A 39 -9.74 1.78 -6.67
C LEU A 39 -9.86 3.01 -7.59
N LYS A 40 -9.00 3.13 -8.61
CA LYS A 40 -8.91 4.26 -9.53
C LYS A 40 -8.70 5.59 -8.81
N TRP A 41 -7.92 5.57 -7.73
CA TRP A 41 -7.60 6.79 -6.99
C TRP A 41 -6.43 7.51 -7.63
N GLU A 42 -6.70 8.68 -8.18
CA GLU A 42 -5.67 9.55 -8.79
C GLU A 42 -4.96 10.42 -7.75
N ARG A 43 -5.67 10.80 -6.68
CA ARG A 43 -5.17 11.59 -5.55
C ARG A 43 -5.75 11.09 -4.24
N PHE A 44 -4.89 10.75 -3.28
CA PHE A 44 -5.31 10.21 -1.99
C PHE A 44 -4.28 10.54 -0.89
N SER A 45 -4.64 10.26 0.36
CA SER A 45 -3.73 10.35 1.50
C SER A 45 -3.44 8.96 2.02
N LEU A 46 -2.20 8.72 2.46
CA LEU A 46 -1.80 7.47 3.11
C LEU A 46 -1.69 7.68 4.61
N VAL A 47 -2.23 6.74 5.37
CA VAL A 47 -2.07 6.67 6.82
C VAL A 47 -1.46 5.32 7.12
N GLY A 48 -0.31 5.33 7.81
CA GLY A 48 0.44 4.12 8.10
C GLY A 48 1.02 4.14 9.50
N HIS A 49 1.07 2.97 10.13
CA HIS A 49 1.71 2.73 11.42
C HIS A 49 2.79 1.66 11.28
N SER A 50 3.94 1.82 11.95
CA SER A 50 5.08 0.89 11.90
C SER A 50 5.49 0.56 10.45
N LEU A 51 5.44 -0.71 10.03
CA LEU A 51 5.65 -1.14 8.64
C LEU A 51 4.82 -0.31 7.65
N GLY A 52 3.55 -0.05 7.96
CA GLY A 52 2.66 0.76 7.12
C GLY A 52 3.13 2.21 6.97
N ALA A 53 3.79 2.78 7.99
CA ALA A 53 4.37 4.12 7.89
C ALA A 53 5.57 4.12 6.93
N GLY A 54 6.44 3.11 7.04
CA GLY A 54 7.57 2.92 6.13
C GLY A 54 7.13 2.75 4.67
N LEU A 55 6.10 1.92 4.43
CA LEU A 55 5.51 1.75 3.10
C LEU A 55 4.85 3.03 2.58
N SER A 56 4.19 3.79 3.46
CA SER A 56 3.56 5.06 3.08
C SER A 56 4.60 6.10 2.65
N ALA A 57 5.72 6.18 3.36
CA ALA A 57 6.84 7.06 3.01
C ALA A 57 7.48 6.62 1.68
N LEU A 58 7.73 5.32 1.50
CA LEU A 58 8.29 4.77 0.27
C LEU A 58 7.38 5.02 -0.94
N TYR A 59 6.08 4.75 -0.82
CA TYR A 59 5.11 5.02 -1.88
C TYR A 59 5.07 6.49 -2.25
N SER A 60 5.04 7.37 -1.24
CA SER A 60 5.02 8.83 -1.46
C SER A 60 6.28 9.33 -2.17
N GLY A 61 7.44 8.74 -1.88
CA GLY A 61 8.70 9.05 -2.56
C GLY A 61 8.72 8.62 -4.03
N ILE A 62 8.13 7.46 -4.35
CA ILE A 62 8.11 6.89 -5.70
C ILE A 62 7.00 7.50 -6.57
N TYR A 63 5.83 7.78 -6.00
CA TYR A 63 4.64 8.29 -6.69
C TYR A 63 4.15 9.63 -6.10
N PRO A 64 5.00 10.68 -6.05
CA PRO A 64 4.71 11.91 -5.32
C PRO A 64 3.55 12.74 -5.90
N LYS A 65 3.12 12.46 -7.13
CA LYS A 65 1.98 13.15 -7.77
C LYS A 65 0.63 12.59 -7.36
N GLU A 66 0.59 11.35 -6.87
CA GLU A 66 -0.63 10.64 -6.49
C GLU A 66 -0.99 10.81 -5.01
N VAL A 67 -0.01 11.16 -4.18
CA VAL A 67 -0.21 11.37 -2.75
C VAL A 67 -0.41 12.85 -2.47
N ASN A 68 -1.45 13.17 -1.69
CA ASN A 68 -1.68 14.51 -1.21
C ASN A 68 -0.54 14.94 -0.28
N LYS A 69 0.04 16.10 -0.57
CA LYS A 69 0.94 16.79 0.36
C LYS A 69 0.04 17.52 1.34
N ASN A 70 0.23 17.24 2.63
CA ASN A 70 -0.40 18.04 3.69
C ASN A 70 0.04 19.51 3.56
#